data_AF-D0ECT7-F1
#
_entry.id   AF-D0ECT7-F1
#
_cell.length_a   1.000
_cell.length_b   1.000
_cell.length_c   1.000
_cell.angle_alpha   90.00
_cell.angle_beta   90.00
_cell.angle_gamma   90.00
#
_symmetry.space_group_name_H-M   'P 1'
#
loop_
_entity.id
_entity.type
_entity.pdbx_description
1 polymer ?
#
loop_
_entity_poly.entity_id
_entity_poly.type
_entity_poly.pdbx_seq_one_letter_code
_entity_poly.pdbx_strand_id
1 'polypeptide(L)'
;VNVEIACRNATRYVVLHASRVAVEKVQVAEDRVAGAVPVAGFFLYPQTQVLVVVLNRTLDAQRNYNLKIIYNALIENELLGFFRSSYVLHGERRFLGITQFSPTHARK
;
A
#
# COMPACT_ATOMS: atom_id res chain seq x y z
N VAL A 1 -6.25 0.67 2.13
CA VAL A 1 -6.43 -0.02 0.83
C VAL A 1 -6.79 -1.49 1.05
N ASN A 2 -7.55 -2.08 0.14
CA ASN A 2 -7.83 -3.51 0.09
C ASN A 2 -7.44 -4.02 -1.32
N VAL A 3 -6.61 -5.04 -1.39
CA VAL A 3 -6.10 -5.63 -2.64
C VAL A 3 -6.32 -7.13 -2.63
N GLU A 4 -6.98 -7.65 -3.67
CA GLU A 4 -7.01 -9.09 -3.93
C GLU A 4 -5.70 -9.53 -4.58
N ILE A 5 -5.08 -10.58 -4.05
CA ILE A 5 -3.81 -11.12 -4.54
C ILE A 5 -3.96 -12.61 -4.85
N ALA A 6 -3.49 -13.03 -6.01
CA ALA A 6 -3.39 -14.44 -6.38
C ALA A 6 -2.00 -14.99 -6.03
N CYS A 7 -1.94 -15.95 -5.13
CA CYS A 7 -0.70 -16.63 -4.74
C CYS A 7 -0.34 -17.68 -5.81
N ARG A 8 0.70 -17.43 -6.61
CA ARG A 8 1.12 -18.37 -7.66
C ARG A 8 2.03 -19.48 -7.13
N ASN A 9 2.93 -19.12 -6.22
CA ASN A 9 3.89 -20.02 -5.60
C ASN A 9 3.77 -19.90 -4.08
N ALA A 10 3.89 -21.03 -3.39
CA ALA A 10 3.78 -21.06 -1.93
C ALA A 10 4.83 -20.13 -1.29
N THR A 11 4.38 -19.21 -0.43
CA THR A 11 5.25 -18.18 0.17
C THR A 11 4.79 -17.77 1.56
N ARG A 12 5.73 -17.33 2.39
CA ARG A 12 5.46 -16.72 3.70
C ARG A 12 5.58 -15.19 3.70
N TYR A 13 5.90 -14.62 2.55
CA TYR A 13 6.16 -13.19 2.40
C TYR A 13 5.23 -12.60 1.34
N VAL A 14 4.64 -11.46 1.67
CA VAL A 14 4.02 -10.57 0.68
C VAL A 14 4.88 -9.31 0.62
N VAL A 15 5.40 -9.02 -0.57
CA VAL A 15 6.29 -7.87 -0.80
C VAL A 15 5.65 -6.98 -1.87
N LEU A 16 5.49 -5.70 -1.56
CA LEU A 16 4.89 -4.72 -2.47
C LEU A 16 5.58 -3.37 -2.32
N HIS A 17 5.47 -2.51 -3.34
CA HIS A 17 6.06 -1.18 -3.28
C HIS A 17 5.34 -0.27 -2.29
N ALA A 18 6.12 0.42 -1.46
CA ALA A 18 5.68 1.43 -0.52
C ALA A 18 6.84 2.39 -0.22
N SER A 19 6.61 3.69 -0.26
CA SER A 19 7.63 4.71 -0.02
C SER A 19 7.02 5.89 0.72
N ARG A 20 7.69 6.39 1.77
CA ARG A 20 7.22 7.57 2.54
C ARG A 20 5.80 7.45 3.11
N VAL A 21 5.34 6.22 3.35
CA VAL A 21 4.07 5.93 4.04
C VAL A 21 4.34 5.45 5.46
N ALA A 22 3.44 5.77 6.39
CA ALA A 22 3.39 5.22 7.74
C ALA A 22 2.33 4.11 7.78
N VAL A 23 2.76 2.85 7.80
CA VAL A 23 1.86 1.69 7.84
C VAL A 23 1.45 1.41 9.28
N GLU A 24 0.16 1.51 9.57
CA GLU A 24 -0.38 1.31 10.92
C GLU A 24 -0.82 -0.13 11.16
N LYS A 25 -1.39 -0.77 10.13
CA LYS A 25 -1.94 -2.12 10.25
C LYS A 25 -1.92 -2.85 8.91
N VAL A 26 -1.59 -4.14 8.97
CA VAL A 26 -1.71 -5.08 7.86
C VAL A 26 -2.56 -6.26 8.31
N GLN A 27 -3.52 -6.67 7.46
CA GLN A 27 -4.35 -7.85 7.66
C GLN A 27 -4.37 -8.67 6.37
N VAL A 28 -4.30 -9.99 6.51
CA VAL A 28 -4.41 -10.93 5.39
C VAL A 28 -5.52 -11.93 5.70
N ALA A 29 -6.39 -12.19 4.73
CA ALA A 29 -7.47 -13.15 4.87
C ALA A 29 -7.61 -14.01 3.61
N GLU A 30 -8.04 -15.26 3.77
CA GLU A 30 -8.55 -16.06 2.65
C GLU A 30 -9.94 -15.57 2.23
N ASP A 31 -10.21 -15.59 0.92
CA ASP A 31 -11.44 -15.08 0.28
C ASP A 31 -12.72 -15.79 0.77
N ARG A 32 -12.58 -16.96 1.42
CA ARG A 32 -13.69 -17.72 2.00
C ARG A 32 -13.98 -17.26 3.44
N VAL A 33 -14.79 -16.23 3.59
CA VAL A 33 -15.64 -15.88 4.74
C VAL A 33 -14.96 -15.59 6.10
N ALA A 34 -13.87 -16.22 6.53
CA ALA A 34 -13.25 -15.93 7.84
C ALA A 34 -11.84 -16.52 8.06
N GLY A 35 -11.12 -16.94 7.03
CA GLY A 35 -9.78 -17.53 7.19
C GLY A 35 -8.70 -16.47 7.42
N ALA A 36 -8.66 -15.82 8.59
CA ALA A 36 -7.57 -14.88 8.90
C ALA A 36 -6.21 -15.59 8.78
N VAL A 37 -5.31 -15.03 7.97
CA VAL A 37 -3.92 -15.47 7.90
C VAL A 37 -3.15 -14.67 8.94
N PRO A 38 -2.60 -15.30 9.99
CA PRO A 38 -1.91 -14.54 11.03
C PRO A 38 -0.63 -13.90 10.48
N VAL A 39 -0.55 -12.57 10.63
CA VAL A 39 0.63 -11.77 10.25
C VAL A 39 1.61 -11.79 11.43
N ALA A 40 2.83 -12.26 11.18
CA ALA A 40 3.92 -12.27 12.16
C ALA A 40 4.42 -10.85 12.45
N GLY A 41 4.45 -10.03 11.40
CA GLY A 41 4.89 -8.64 11.45
C GLY A 41 5.00 -8.06 10.05
N PHE A 42 5.28 -6.76 9.97
CA PHE A 42 5.59 -6.09 8.72
C PHE A 42 6.62 -4.99 8.97
N PHE A 43 7.40 -4.67 7.94
CA PHE A 43 8.37 -3.59 8.00
C PHE A 43 8.59 -2.97 6.62
N LEU A 44 8.97 -1.69 6.62
CA LEU A 44 9.39 -1.00 5.41
C LEU A 44 10.89 -1.25 5.18
N TYR A 45 11.28 -1.45 3.93
CA TYR A 45 12.67 -1.53 3.50
C TYR A 45 12.96 -0.37 2.53
N PRO A 46 13.45 0.78 3.05
CA PRO A 46 13.54 2.02 2.29
C PRO A 46 14.47 1.94 1.07
N GLN A 47 15.54 1.13 1.12
CA GLN A 47 16.52 1.05 0.03
C GLN A 47 15.89 0.61 -1.30
N THR A 48 14.91 -0.31 -1.26
CA THR A 48 14.19 -0.77 -2.47
C THR A 48 12.73 -0.29 -2.50
N GLN A 49 12.33 0.56 -1.54
CA GLN A 49 10.98 1.13 -1.43
C GLN A 49 9.89 0.05 -1.44
N VAL A 50 10.01 -0.92 -0.52
CA VAL A 50 9.02 -1.99 -0.35
C VAL A 50 8.52 -2.09 1.07
N LEU A 51 7.27 -2.53 1.21
CA LEU A 51 6.71 -3.09 2.43
C LEU A 51 6.87 -4.60 2.36
N VAL A 52 7.44 -5.20 3.41
CA VAL A 52 7.53 -6.64 3.59
C VAL A 52 6.55 -7.05 4.67
N VAL A 53 5.62 -7.95 4.34
CA VAL A 53 4.67 -8.55 5.27
C VAL A 53 5.09 -10.00 5.50
N VAL A 54 5.36 -10.35 6.76
CA VAL A 54 5.78 -11.69 7.17
C VAL A 54 4.58 -12.42 7.76
N LEU A 55 4.34 -13.64 7.30
CA LEU A 55 3.21 -14.46 7.72
C LEU A 55 3.66 -15.60 8.64
N ASN A 56 2.79 -15.96 9.60
CA ASN A 56 3.03 -17.10 10.51
C ASN A 56 2.83 -18.46 9.82
N ARG A 57 2.18 -18.48 8.65
CA ARG A 57 2.05 -19.68 7.81
C ARG A 57 2.31 -19.36 6.35
N THR A 58 2.60 -20.41 5.59
CA THR A 58 2.75 -20.33 4.13
C THR A 58 1.37 -20.18 3.48
N LEU A 59 1.28 -19.26 2.52
CA LEU A 59 0.14 -19.16 1.61
C LEU A 59 0.19 -20.31 0.62
N ASP A 60 -0.95 -20.92 0.34
CA ASP A 60 -1.06 -22.00 -0.62
C ASP A 60 -0.97 -21.45 -2.05
N ALA A 61 -0.30 -22.19 -2.92
CA ALA A 61 -0.27 -21.88 -4.34
C ALA A 61 -1.67 -22.02 -4.96
N GLN A 62 -1.93 -21.25 -6.01
CA GLN A 62 -3.18 -21.22 -6.77
C GLN A 62 -4.42 -20.86 -5.92
N ARG A 63 -4.23 -20.05 -4.88
CA ARG A 63 -5.31 -19.46 -4.06
C ARG A 63 -5.29 -17.93 -4.08
N ASN A 64 -6.45 -17.34 -3.84
CA ASN A 64 -6.61 -15.90 -3.68
C ASN A 64 -6.69 -15.50 -2.20
N TYR A 65 -6.11 -14.36 -1.90
CA TYR A 65 -6.07 -13.75 -0.58
C TYR A 65 -6.43 -12.28 -0.67
N ASN A 66 -6.92 -11.74 0.43
CA ASN A 66 -7.24 -10.34 0.58
C ASN A 66 -6.19 -9.68 1.49
N LEU A 67 -5.48 -8.68 0.97
CA LEU A 67 -4.51 -7.87 1.69
C LEU A 67 -5.12 -6.51 2.01
N LYS A 68 -5.36 -6.25 3.30
CA LYS A 68 -5.82 -4.96 3.80
C LYS A 68 -4.69 -4.23 4.51
N ILE A 69 -4.43 -3.00 4.09
CA ILE A 69 -3.38 -2.13 4.67
C ILE A 69 -4.02 -0.80 5.08
N ILE A 70 -3.80 -0.41 6.33
CA ILE A 70 -4.12 0.90 6.88
C ILE A 70 -2.81 1.68 6.97
N TYR A 71 -2.77 2.84 6.35
CA TYR A 71 -1.57 3.68 6.29
C TYR A 71 -1.96 5.16 6.24
N ASN A 72 -1.01 6.00 6.64
CA ASN A 72 -1.05 7.45 6.48
C ASN A 72 0.16 7.92 5.68
N ALA A 73 0.00 9.01 4.93
CA ALA A 73 1.07 9.64 4.15
C ALA A 73 0.91 11.16 4.20
N LEU A 74 2.02 11.88 4.12
CA LEU A 74 1.98 13.33 4.04
C LEU A 74 1.62 13.76 2.62
N ILE A 75 0.69 14.71 2.49
CA ILE A 75 0.42 15.35 1.20
C ILE A 75 1.50 16.40 1.00
N GLU A 76 2.49 16.05 0.18
CA GLU A 76 3.63 16.92 -0.12
C GLU A 76 3.26 17.99 -1.17
N ASN A 77 4.12 19.01 -1.28
CA ASN A 77 4.10 19.97 -2.40
C ASN A 77 5.05 19.52 -3.53
N GLU A 78 5.29 18.22 -3.64
CA GLU A 78 6.06 17.61 -4.74
C GLU A 78 5.10 17.24 -5.89
N LEU A 79 5.44 17.49 -7.15
CA LEU A 79 4.57 17.17 -8.30
C LEU A 79 4.49 15.66 -8.63
N LEU A 80 4.67 14.79 -7.64
CA LEU A 80 4.82 13.33 -7.77
C LEU A 80 4.09 12.62 -6.63
N GLY A 81 3.43 11.51 -6.93
CA GLY A 81 2.57 10.82 -5.96
C GLY A 81 1.24 11.54 -5.81
N PHE A 82 0.65 11.53 -4.62
CA PHE A 82 -0.50 12.36 -4.29
C PHE A 82 -0.04 13.66 -3.63
N PHE A 83 -0.36 14.80 -4.26
CA PHE A 83 0.18 16.10 -3.85
C PHE A 83 -0.86 17.21 -3.93
N ARG A 84 -0.57 18.32 -3.25
CA ARG A 84 -1.43 19.51 -3.23
C ARG A 84 -0.97 20.53 -4.28
N SER A 85 -1.91 21.01 -5.08
CA SER A 85 -1.71 22.15 -5.98
C SER A 85 -2.71 23.26 -5.65
N SER A 86 -2.56 24.43 -6.28
CA SER A 86 -3.48 25.55 -6.10
C SER A 86 -3.66 26.37 -7.37
N TYR A 87 -4.83 27.01 -7.49
CA TYR A 87 -5.12 28.02 -8.50
C TYR A 87 -5.81 29.22 -7.84
N VAL A 88 -5.83 30.36 -8.53
CA VAL A 88 -6.51 31.57 -8.07
C VAL A 88 -7.80 31.76 -8.88
N LEU A 89 -8.91 31.98 -8.19
CA LEU A 89 -10.19 32.33 -8.80
C LEU A 89 -10.81 33.50 -8.04
N HIS A 90 -11.11 34.60 -8.75
CA HIS A 90 -11.62 35.84 -8.15
C HIS A 90 -10.76 36.39 -6.98
N GLY A 91 -9.44 36.27 -7.08
CA GLY A 91 -8.51 36.70 -6.02
C GLY A 91 -8.35 35.71 -4.86
N GLU A 92 -9.14 34.64 -4.80
CA GLU A 92 -9.04 33.62 -3.76
C GLU A 92 -8.18 32.44 -4.21
N ARG A 93 -7.26 32.00 -3.35
CA ARG A 93 -6.48 30.79 -3.58
C ARG A 93 -7.29 29.56 -3.21
N ARG A 94 -7.53 28.69 -4.19
CA ARG A 94 -8.21 27.40 -4.03
C ARG A 94 -7.20 26.26 -4.19
N PHE A 95 -7.38 25.20 -3.41
CA PHE A 95 -6.47 24.05 -3.41
C PHE A 95 -7.15 22.81 -3.96
N LEU A 96 -6.35 21.93 -4.58
CA LEU A 96 -6.78 20.63 -5.08
C LEU A 96 -5.73 19.57 -4.79
N GLY A 97 -6.18 18.33 -4.64
CA GLY A 97 -5.31 17.15 -4.63
C GLY A 97 -5.16 16.60 -6.05
N ILE A 98 -3.94 16.32 -6.46
CA ILE A 98 -3.59 15.76 -7.78
C ILE A 98 -2.75 14.51 -7.58
N THR A 99 -2.90 13.52 -8.46
CA THR A 99 -2.02 12.36 -8.53
C THR A 99 -1.12 12.42 -9.76
N GLN A 100 0.17 12.15 -9.59
CA GLN A 100 1.12 11.92 -10.68
C GLN A 100 1.97 10.70 -10.36
N PHE A 101 1.59 9.55 -10.90
CA PHE A 101 2.15 8.25 -10.51
C PHE A 101 3.29 7.76 -11.40
N SER A 102 3.39 8.26 -12.64
CA SER A 102 4.44 7.80 -13.55
C SER A 102 5.82 8.35 -13.13
N PRO A 103 6.90 7.56 -13.19
CA PRO A 103 6.89 6.12 -13.52
C PRO A 103 6.66 5.22 -12.29
N THR A 104 7.03 5.66 -11.09
CA THR A 104 7.10 4.80 -9.89
C THR A 104 6.43 5.37 -8.65
N HIS A 105 5.72 6.50 -8.77
CA HIS A 105 5.21 7.27 -7.63
C HIS A 105 3.82 6.84 -7.13
N ALA A 106 3.18 5.85 -7.76
CA ALA A 106 1.98 5.21 -7.18
C ALA A 106 2.23 4.60 -5.79
N ARG A 107 3.50 4.35 -5.44
CA ARG A 107 3.91 3.75 -4.15
C ARG A 107 4.02 4.75 -3.00
N LYS A 108 3.86 6.05 -3.28
CA LYS A 108 3.94 7.14 -2.29
C LYS A 108 2.61 7.35 -1.59
#